data_AF-A0A8S1MIP3-F1
#
_entry.id   AF-A0A8S1MIP3-F1
#
_cell.length_a   1.000
_cell.length_b   1.000
_cell.length_c   1.000
_cell.angle_alpha   90.00
_cell.angle_beta   90.00
_cell.angle_gamma   90.00
#
_symmetry.space_group_name_H-M   'P 1'
#
loop_
_entity.id
_entity.type
_entity.pdbx_description
1 polymer ?
#
loop_
_entity_poly.entity_id
_entity_poly.type
_entity_poly.pdbx_seq_one_letter_code
_entity_poly.pdbx_strand_id
1 'polypeptide(L)'
;MGTCCGTQSQLQIVMPNFELSILSVYTQKAVLIQRAYRQFKHRKRRSTVPVSITNDSQRSHQEPIEITIVHQQPQDEVAQMEQIEEVPVVVDHSPLDGVKTDRKQSEYPAAINSLIYRIGNFNYKEYLKKESQNYEEEELSAAFLDPYQLADGTIYLGQWKLGKRHGKGRAIFQDKSVYEGFWKNDNMDGQGRLIFLNGDYYEGEFKNNKANGFGKQVTSLGYSYEGNWVNDKQQGEGLEKFSDGTNFKGKFVDGNKTGQGEFVFSDGSKYKGSIVNNKFNGKGQFNFPDGRKYDGQWKDNQMDGYGTFTWPDGRCYDGYYVKDKKHGFGDFTYADGSMYKGHWADGKEHGQGTFYSKSGLYREGEWVNGKRVKWTSSYQTT
;
A
#
# COMPACT_ATOMS: atom_id res chain seq x y z
N MET A 1 -51.87 18.32 35.49
CA MET A 1 -50.85 17.58 36.27
C MET A 1 -50.34 16.46 35.39
N GLY A 2 -49.05 16.28 35.04
CA GLY A 2 -47.84 16.98 35.45
C GLY A 2 -46.92 17.27 34.25
N THR A 3 -46.05 18.24 34.48
CA THR A 3 -44.94 18.67 33.63
C THR A 3 -43.89 17.58 33.50
N CYS A 4 -43.84 16.86 32.37
CA CYS A 4 -42.63 16.14 31.97
C CYS A 4 -41.68 17.13 31.29
N CYS A 5 -41.01 17.94 32.12
CA CYS A 5 -39.77 18.60 31.76
C CYS A 5 -38.64 17.58 32.06
N GLY A 6 -38.52 16.58 31.20
CA GLY A 6 -37.34 15.72 31.17
C GLY A 6 -36.26 16.49 30.42
N THR A 7 -35.21 16.89 31.12
CA THR A 7 -33.99 17.46 30.55
C THR A 7 -33.45 16.52 29.47
N GLN A 8 -33.76 16.81 28.20
CA GLN A 8 -33.06 16.21 27.07
C GLN A 8 -31.63 16.76 27.12
N SER A 9 -30.74 16.02 27.78
CA SER A 9 -29.32 16.15 27.55
C SER A 9 -29.13 16.06 26.04
N GLN A 10 -28.57 17.12 25.45
CA GLN A 10 -28.12 17.10 24.06
C GLN A 10 -27.02 16.05 23.99
N LEU A 11 -27.39 14.80 23.69
CA LEU A 11 -26.46 13.73 23.36
C LEU A 11 -25.95 14.04 21.96
N GLN A 12 -24.99 14.97 21.91
CA GLN A 12 -24.21 15.22 20.72
C GLN A 12 -23.51 13.90 20.36
N ILE A 13 -23.77 13.38 19.16
CA ILE A 13 -23.00 12.27 18.63
C ILE A 13 -21.60 12.82 18.39
N VAL A 14 -20.72 12.64 19.36
CA VAL A 14 -19.30 12.96 19.19
C VAL A 14 -18.70 11.76 18.46
N MET A 15 -18.68 11.84 17.14
CA MET A 15 -17.76 11.02 16.36
C MET A 15 -16.35 11.38 16.80
N PRO A 16 -15.46 10.40 17.04
CA PRO A 16 -14.06 10.73 17.26
C PRO A 16 -13.58 11.56 16.06
N ASN A 17 -12.86 12.65 16.34
CA ASN A 17 -12.20 13.42 15.28
C ASN A 17 -11.11 12.54 14.67
N PHE A 18 -11.49 11.73 13.68
CA PHE A 18 -10.55 10.90 12.93
C PHE A 18 -9.89 11.77 11.86
N GLU A 19 -8.78 12.41 12.23
CA GLU A 19 -7.86 12.97 11.25
C GLU A 19 -7.13 11.83 10.53
N LEU A 20 -7.79 11.23 9.53
CA LEU A 20 -7.17 10.31 8.58
C LEU A 20 -6.05 11.03 7.77
N SER A 21 -5.94 12.36 7.87
CA SER A 21 -4.85 13.20 7.34
C SER A 21 -3.49 12.87 7.96
N ILE A 22 -3.43 12.41 9.22
CA ILE A 22 -2.17 11.99 9.86
C ILE A 22 -1.68 10.66 9.28
N LEU A 23 -2.59 9.83 8.76
CA LEU A 23 -2.28 8.54 8.11
C LEU A 23 -1.65 8.72 6.72
N SER A 24 -1.76 9.91 6.12
CA SER A 24 -1.12 10.28 4.85
C SER A 24 0.35 10.67 4.99
N VAL A 25 0.80 11.09 6.17
CA VAL A 25 2.21 11.51 6.36
C VAL A 25 3.12 10.28 6.34
N TYR A 26 2.61 9.15 6.84
CA TYR A 26 3.32 7.87 6.79
C TYR A 26 3.34 7.30 5.39
N THR A 27 2.29 7.38 4.58
CA THR A 27 2.34 6.95 3.16
C THR A 27 3.28 7.82 2.31
N GLN A 28 3.36 9.13 2.59
CA GLN A 28 4.30 10.03 1.90
C GLN A 28 5.77 9.82 2.31
N LYS A 29 6.03 9.40 3.56
CA LYS A 29 7.38 9.01 4.03
C LYS A 29 7.71 7.53 3.77
N ALA A 30 6.71 6.66 3.67
CA ALA A 30 6.79 5.24 3.33
C ALA A 30 7.13 5.00 1.86
N VAL A 31 7.15 6.05 1.03
CA VAL A 31 7.88 6.11 -0.26
C VAL A 31 9.41 6.05 -0.03
N LEU A 32 9.85 5.26 0.93
CA LEU A 32 11.22 5.07 1.39
C LEU A 32 12.11 4.42 0.32
N ILE A 33 11.51 3.73 -0.67
CA ILE A 33 12.23 3.16 -1.81
C ILE A 33 12.85 4.26 -2.70
N GLN A 34 12.36 5.50 -2.61
CA GLN A 34 12.87 6.60 -3.43
C GLN A 34 14.03 7.37 -2.79
N ARG A 35 14.28 7.26 -1.47
CA ARG A 35 15.36 8.03 -0.82
C ARG A 35 16.75 7.49 -1.13
N ALA A 36 16.93 6.17 -1.13
CA ALA A 36 18.20 5.55 -1.51
C ALA A 36 18.55 5.81 -3.00
N TYR A 37 17.53 5.88 -3.88
CA TYR A 37 17.75 5.98 -5.33
C TYR A 37 17.76 7.43 -5.88
N ARG A 38 17.01 8.39 -5.29
CA ARG A 38 16.90 9.77 -5.82
C ARG A 38 18.17 10.60 -5.66
N GLN A 39 19.04 10.29 -4.71
CA GLN A 39 20.33 10.98 -4.60
C GLN A 39 21.27 10.66 -5.78
N PHE A 40 21.00 9.61 -6.56
CA PHE A 40 21.93 9.11 -7.58
C PHE A 40 21.62 9.51 -9.03
N LYS A 41 20.36 9.68 -9.41
CA LYS A 41 20.04 9.99 -10.83
C LYS A 41 20.42 11.43 -11.23
N HIS A 42 20.55 12.35 -10.27
CA HIS A 42 20.93 13.74 -10.56
C HIS A 42 22.43 13.95 -10.79
N ARG A 43 23.29 12.99 -10.44
CA ARG A 43 24.76 13.14 -10.60
C ARG A 43 25.28 12.72 -11.98
N LYS A 44 24.58 11.84 -12.71
CA LYS A 44 24.97 11.40 -14.07
C LYS A 44 24.59 12.36 -15.22
N ARG A 45 23.93 13.49 -14.94
CA ARG A 45 23.49 14.45 -15.99
C ARG A 45 24.40 15.65 -16.22
N ARG A 46 25.56 15.73 -15.56
CA ARG A 46 26.57 16.77 -15.83
C ARG A 46 27.92 16.13 -16.13
N SER A 47 28.11 15.70 -17.37
CA SER A 47 29.42 15.61 -18.05
C SER A 47 29.26 14.81 -19.35
N THR A 48 28.76 15.44 -20.40
CA THR A 48 29.11 15.07 -21.78
C THR A 48 29.33 16.36 -22.54
N VAL A 49 30.60 16.69 -22.76
CA VAL A 49 31.05 17.68 -23.74
C VAL A 49 30.75 17.09 -25.13
N PRO A 50 30.14 17.85 -26.06
CA PRO A 50 29.85 17.33 -27.39
C PRO A 50 31.15 17.30 -28.21
N VAL A 51 31.54 16.10 -28.67
CA VAL A 51 32.52 15.96 -29.73
C VAL A 51 31.77 15.98 -31.05
N SER A 52 31.96 17.06 -31.80
CA SER A 52 31.53 17.20 -33.19
C SER A 52 32.46 16.39 -34.10
N ILE A 53 31.91 15.44 -34.85
CA ILE A 53 32.58 14.88 -36.03
C ILE A 53 31.60 15.00 -37.20
N THR A 54 31.96 15.87 -38.12
CA THR A 54 31.40 16.05 -39.46
C THR A 54 31.66 14.79 -40.29
N ASN A 55 30.67 14.32 -41.05
CA ASN A 55 30.93 13.46 -42.20
C ASN A 55 30.11 13.95 -43.38
N ASP A 56 30.85 14.33 -44.41
CA ASP A 56 30.38 14.81 -45.69
C ASP A 56 30.63 13.73 -46.75
N SER A 57 29.69 13.65 -47.70
CA SER A 57 29.84 13.13 -49.07
C SER A 57 30.00 11.62 -49.41
N GLN A 58 28.93 11.12 -50.06
CA GLN A 58 28.86 10.56 -51.43
C GLN A 58 29.09 9.06 -51.77
N ARG A 59 27.99 8.49 -52.29
CA ARG A 59 27.74 7.47 -53.35
C ARG A 59 28.95 6.91 -54.16
N SER A 60 28.92 5.61 -54.47
CA SER A 60 28.53 5.06 -55.80
C SER A 60 28.57 3.53 -55.90
N HIS A 61 27.46 2.98 -56.42
CA HIS A 61 27.27 1.93 -57.45
C HIS A 61 27.94 0.53 -57.44
N GLN A 62 27.09 -0.40 -57.92
CA GLN A 62 27.18 -1.84 -58.13
C GLN A 62 28.18 -2.29 -59.20
N GLU A 63 28.57 -3.58 -59.14
CA GLU A 63 28.51 -4.53 -60.27
C GLU A 63 28.54 -5.99 -59.77
N PRO A 64 27.80 -6.94 -60.37
CA PRO A 64 27.88 -8.37 -60.06
C PRO A 64 28.68 -9.12 -61.13
N ILE A 65 29.49 -10.12 -60.74
CA ILE A 65 30.14 -11.03 -61.69
C ILE A 65 29.75 -12.48 -61.36
N GLU A 66 29.22 -13.14 -62.38
CA GLU A 66 28.88 -14.55 -62.48
C GLU A 66 30.10 -15.45 -62.27
N ILE A 67 29.94 -16.56 -61.55
CA ILE A 67 30.89 -17.68 -61.62
C ILE A 67 30.13 -18.97 -61.88
N THR A 68 30.53 -19.56 -63.00
CA THR A 68 30.13 -20.80 -63.64
C THR A 68 30.11 -22.01 -62.70
N ILE A 69 29.01 -22.78 -62.77
CA ILE A 69 28.90 -24.10 -62.15
C ILE A 69 29.69 -25.10 -63.01
N VAL A 70 30.75 -25.70 -62.45
CA VAL A 70 31.33 -26.95 -62.94
C VAL A 70 31.25 -27.98 -61.81
N HIS A 71 30.68 -29.11 -62.18
CA HIS A 71 30.26 -30.24 -61.37
C HIS A 71 31.45 -31.15 -61.00
N GLN A 72 31.61 -31.49 -59.72
CA GLN A 72 32.12 -32.79 -59.24
C GLN A 72 32.07 -32.90 -57.70
N GLN A 73 31.47 -33.98 -57.20
CA GLN A 73 31.65 -34.56 -55.85
C GLN A 73 31.89 -36.07 -56.03
N PRO A 74 32.41 -36.81 -55.04
CA PRO A 74 33.56 -36.51 -54.17
C PRO A 74 34.57 -37.67 -54.22
N GLN A 75 35.80 -37.48 -53.75
CA GLN A 75 36.62 -38.61 -53.27
C GLN A 75 37.13 -38.32 -51.86
N ASP A 76 36.96 -39.33 -51.02
CA ASP A 76 37.17 -39.35 -49.59
C ASP A 76 38.66 -39.18 -49.24
N GLU A 77 39.01 -38.05 -48.62
CA GLU A 77 40.21 -37.93 -47.82
C GLU A 77 39.83 -37.82 -46.35
N VAL A 78 40.28 -38.83 -45.59
CA VAL A 78 40.07 -38.97 -44.15
C VAL A 78 40.90 -37.90 -43.43
N ALA A 79 40.30 -36.75 -43.17
CA ALA A 79 40.84 -35.76 -42.27
C ALA A 79 40.61 -36.23 -40.82
N GLN A 80 41.71 -36.51 -40.11
CA GLN A 80 41.68 -36.68 -38.66
C GLN A 80 41.20 -35.36 -38.05
N MET A 81 39.97 -35.35 -37.54
CA MET A 81 39.48 -34.26 -36.69
C MET A 81 40.24 -34.36 -35.37
N GLU A 82 41.24 -33.51 -35.17
CA GLU A 82 41.72 -33.20 -33.83
C GLU A 82 40.51 -32.74 -33.01
N GLN A 83 40.26 -33.42 -31.89
CA GLN A 83 39.31 -32.96 -30.90
C GLN A 83 39.81 -31.62 -30.38
N ILE A 84 39.17 -30.53 -30.83
CA ILE A 84 39.31 -29.24 -30.19
C ILE A 84 38.71 -29.42 -28.79
N GLU A 85 39.57 -29.58 -27.78
CA GLU A 85 39.15 -29.35 -26.39
C GLU A 85 38.61 -27.92 -26.35
N GLU A 86 37.30 -27.76 -26.23
CA GLU A 86 36.69 -26.49 -25.87
C GLU A 86 37.23 -26.11 -24.49
N VAL A 87 38.32 -25.36 -24.47
CA VAL A 87 38.79 -24.71 -23.24
C VAL A 87 37.67 -23.76 -22.84
N PRO A 88 36.96 -24.00 -21.72
CA PRO A 88 35.87 -23.14 -21.33
C PRO A 88 36.45 -21.74 -21.16
N VAL A 89 36.02 -20.81 -22.00
CA VAL A 89 36.39 -19.40 -21.87
C VAL A 89 35.84 -18.96 -20.53
N VAL A 90 36.71 -18.86 -19.53
CA VAL A 90 36.35 -18.35 -18.20
C VAL A 90 36.03 -16.87 -18.38
N VAL A 91 34.74 -16.56 -18.55
CA VAL A 91 34.28 -15.19 -18.66
C VAL A 91 34.39 -14.55 -17.28
N ASP A 92 35.29 -13.57 -17.13
CA ASP A 92 35.37 -12.79 -15.91
C ASP A 92 34.09 -11.94 -15.76
N HIS A 93 33.31 -12.25 -14.74
CA HIS A 93 32.07 -11.54 -14.44
C HIS A 93 32.26 -10.39 -13.43
N SER A 94 33.49 -10.17 -12.94
CA SER A 94 33.81 -9.12 -11.98
C SER A 94 33.44 -7.71 -12.49
N PRO A 95 33.08 -6.77 -11.59
CA PRO A 95 32.84 -5.39 -12.00
C PRO A 95 34.10 -4.74 -12.57
N LEU A 96 33.96 -4.00 -13.67
CA LEU A 96 35.06 -3.26 -14.28
C LEU A 96 35.56 -2.11 -13.39
N ASP A 97 34.64 -1.43 -12.69
CA ASP A 97 34.91 -0.22 -11.89
C ASP A 97 34.88 -0.48 -10.38
N GLY A 98 34.86 -1.75 -9.96
CA GLY A 98 34.77 -2.13 -8.55
C GLY A 98 36.14 -2.42 -7.93
N VAL A 99 36.35 -1.98 -6.68
CA VAL A 99 37.56 -2.31 -5.92
C VAL A 99 37.24 -3.47 -4.98
N LYS A 100 37.97 -4.60 -5.09
CA LYS A 100 37.86 -5.70 -4.11
C LYS A 100 38.13 -5.18 -2.70
N THR A 101 37.29 -5.57 -1.75
CA THR A 101 37.41 -5.13 -0.35
C THR A 101 37.37 -6.31 0.63
N ASP A 102 37.79 -6.05 1.86
CA ASP A 102 37.78 -7.04 2.95
C ASP A 102 36.34 -7.50 3.24
N ARG A 103 36.17 -8.80 3.45
CA ARG A 103 34.90 -9.42 3.86
C ARG A 103 34.26 -8.75 5.08
N LYS A 104 35.05 -8.25 6.03
CA LYS A 104 34.54 -7.51 7.20
C LYS A 104 33.74 -6.27 6.83
N GLN A 105 34.03 -5.62 5.69
CA GLN A 105 33.28 -4.44 5.26
C GLN A 105 31.91 -4.79 4.65
N SER A 106 31.67 -6.06 4.34
CA SER A 106 30.38 -6.57 3.85
C SER A 106 29.46 -7.11 4.96
N GLU A 107 29.89 -7.00 6.22
CA GLU A 107 29.08 -7.34 7.38
C GLU A 107 27.96 -6.31 7.58
N TYR A 108 26.83 -6.77 8.15
CA TYR A 108 25.71 -5.88 8.44
C TYR A 108 26.12 -4.76 9.42
N PRO A 109 25.66 -3.52 9.19
CA PRO A 109 25.72 -2.50 10.22
C PRO A 109 25.07 -3.00 11.52
N ALA A 110 25.65 -2.69 12.68
CA ALA A 110 25.22 -3.25 13.96
C ALA A 110 23.70 -3.10 14.23
N ALA A 111 23.13 -1.92 13.94
CA ALA A 111 21.70 -1.66 14.09
C ALA A 111 20.82 -2.57 13.21
N ILE A 112 21.25 -2.82 11.97
CA ILE A 112 20.57 -3.73 11.04
C ILE A 112 20.75 -5.18 11.48
N ASN A 113 21.94 -5.55 11.96
CA ASN A 113 22.18 -6.90 12.48
C ASN A 113 21.28 -7.22 13.68
N SER A 114 21.06 -6.26 14.58
CA SER A 114 20.10 -6.41 15.69
C SER A 114 18.66 -6.55 15.22
N LEU A 115 18.26 -5.87 14.14
CA LEU A 115 16.94 -6.06 13.53
C LEU A 115 16.81 -7.46 12.89
N ILE A 116 17.82 -7.90 12.14
CA ILE A 116 17.87 -9.24 11.52
C ILE A 116 17.74 -10.34 12.55
N TYR A 117 18.34 -10.20 13.73
CA TYR A 117 18.15 -11.14 14.83
C TYR A 117 16.68 -11.29 15.25
N ARG A 118 15.87 -10.23 15.13
CA ARG A 118 14.44 -10.24 15.46
C ARG A 118 13.55 -10.73 14.32
N ILE A 119 13.87 -10.37 13.07
CA ILE A 119 13.02 -10.68 11.90
C ILE A 119 13.44 -11.95 11.15
N GLY A 120 14.61 -12.51 11.47
CA GLY A 120 15.19 -13.67 10.81
C GLY A 120 16.12 -13.32 9.65
N ASN A 121 16.89 -14.32 9.21
CA ASN A 121 17.74 -14.20 8.02
C ASN A 121 16.90 -14.32 6.74
N PHE A 122 17.32 -13.64 5.67
CA PHE A 122 16.67 -13.79 4.37
C PHE A 122 16.87 -15.21 3.84
N ASN A 123 15.77 -15.89 3.52
CA ASN A 123 15.79 -17.27 3.10
C ASN A 123 15.71 -17.39 1.58
N TYR A 124 16.86 -17.32 0.89
CA TYR A 124 16.91 -17.51 -0.55
C TYR A 124 16.22 -18.81 -1.01
N LYS A 125 16.32 -19.91 -0.24
CA LYS A 125 15.78 -21.22 -0.63
C LYS A 125 14.26 -21.22 -0.76
N GLU A 126 13.58 -20.43 0.06
CA GLU A 126 12.12 -20.28 0.00
C GLU A 126 11.66 -19.70 -1.33
N TYR A 127 12.45 -18.77 -1.89
CA TYR A 127 12.10 -18.02 -3.09
C TYR A 127 12.65 -18.65 -4.38
N LEU A 128 13.61 -19.57 -4.31
CA LEU A 128 14.22 -20.20 -5.49
C LEU A 128 13.20 -20.79 -6.47
N LYS A 129 12.15 -21.46 -5.97
CA LYS A 129 11.12 -22.05 -6.83
C LYS A 129 10.29 -21.01 -7.59
N LYS A 130 10.09 -19.83 -6.98
CA LYS A 130 9.38 -18.72 -7.63
C LYS A 130 10.29 -18.03 -8.64
N GLU A 131 11.56 -17.83 -8.28
CA GLU A 131 12.54 -17.13 -9.12
C GLU A 131 13.08 -17.96 -10.30
N SER A 132 13.01 -19.29 -10.25
CA SER A 132 13.39 -20.15 -11.39
C SER A 132 12.53 -19.94 -12.65
N GLN A 133 11.43 -19.19 -12.55
CA GLN A 133 10.65 -18.76 -13.71
C GLN A 133 11.22 -17.50 -14.38
N ASN A 134 12.06 -16.74 -13.67
CA ASN A 134 12.58 -15.42 -14.09
C ASN A 134 14.08 -15.39 -14.37
N TYR A 135 14.79 -16.43 -13.90
CA TYR A 135 16.23 -16.62 -13.99
C TYR A 135 16.55 -18.00 -14.56
N GLU A 136 17.63 -18.08 -15.33
CA GLU A 136 18.18 -19.36 -15.76
C GLU A 136 18.84 -20.09 -14.57
N GLU A 137 18.85 -21.42 -14.57
CA GLU A 137 19.41 -22.22 -13.46
C GLU A 137 20.90 -21.91 -13.23
N GLU A 138 21.64 -21.65 -14.31
CA GLU A 138 23.03 -21.20 -14.31
C GLU A 138 23.21 -19.83 -13.62
N GLU A 139 22.26 -18.91 -13.80
CA GLU A 139 22.30 -17.59 -13.15
C GLU A 139 22.07 -17.70 -11.64
N LEU A 140 21.18 -18.60 -11.22
CA LEU A 140 20.89 -18.83 -9.81
C LEU A 140 22.01 -19.61 -9.10
N SER A 141 22.79 -20.39 -9.84
CA SER A 141 23.90 -21.22 -9.35
C SER A 141 25.29 -20.58 -9.50
N ALA A 142 25.39 -19.42 -10.17
CA ALA A 142 26.63 -18.67 -10.30
C ALA A 142 27.38 -18.49 -8.97
N ALA A 143 28.71 -18.48 -9.00
CA ALA A 143 29.49 -18.29 -7.80
C ALA A 143 29.33 -16.86 -7.24
N PHE A 144 29.32 -16.75 -5.91
CA PHE A 144 29.50 -15.45 -5.27
C PHE A 144 30.94 -15.01 -5.47
N LEU A 145 31.14 -13.75 -5.85
CA LEU A 145 32.47 -13.14 -5.82
C LEU A 145 32.74 -12.54 -4.44
N ASP A 146 34.02 -12.28 -4.15
CA ASP A 146 34.40 -11.48 -2.98
C ASP A 146 33.74 -10.09 -3.03
N PRO A 147 33.60 -9.39 -1.88
CA PRO A 147 32.95 -8.09 -1.87
C PRO A 147 33.69 -7.06 -2.72
N TYR A 148 32.92 -6.23 -3.42
CA TYR A 148 33.42 -5.09 -4.18
C TYR A 148 32.82 -3.81 -3.64
N GLN A 149 33.66 -2.80 -3.43
CA GLN A 149 33.23 -1.42 -3.25
C GLN A 149 33.09 -0.76 -4.63
N LEU A 150 31.90 -0.26 -4.93
CA LEU A 150 31.58 0.40 -6.19
C LEU A 150 31.90 1.90 -6.12
N ALA A 151 31.93 2.56 -7.29
CA ALA A 151 32.21 4.00 -7.39
C ALA A 151 31.26 4.90 -6.59
N ASP A 152 30.06 4.41 -6.27
CA ASP A 152 29.08 5.12 -5.43
C ASP A 152 29.25 4.87 -3.93
N GLY A 153 30.28 4.12 -3.53
CA GLY A 153 30.53 3.73 -2.15
C GLY A 153 29.70 2.54 -1.66
N THR A 154 28.84 1.97 -2.51
CA THR A 154 28.11 0.73 -2.19
C THR A 154 29.09 -0.42 -2.08
N ILE A 155 28.95 -1.23 -1.04
CA ILE A 155 29.66 -2.49 -0.91
C ILE A 155 28.70 -3.60 -1.32
N TYR A 156 29.07 -4.37 -2.34
CA TYR A 156 28.27 -5.48 -2.83
C TYR A 156 28.97 -6.81 -2.65
N LEU A 157 28.26 -7.76 -2.06
CA LEU A 157 28.65 -9.16 -1.94
C LEU A 157 27.57 -10.02 -2.61
N GLY A 158 27.91 -10.69 -3.70
CA GLY A 158 26.92 -11.45 -4.46
C GLY A 158 27.43 -12.03 -5.76
N GLN A 159 26.48 -12.53 -6.53
CA GLN A 159 26.66 -13.00 -7.89
C GLN A 159 26.77 -11.80 -8.87
N TRP A 160 27.47 -12.04 -9.98
CA TRP A 160 27.71 -11.07 -11.03
C TRP A 160 27.53 -11.72 -12.40
N LYS A 161 27.02 -10.97 -13.38
CA LYS A 161 26.94 -11.37 -14.79
C LYS A 161 27.45 -10.23 -15.65
N LEU A 162 28.57 -10.44 -16.33
CA LEU A 162 29.21 -9.47 -17.24
C LEU A 162 29.39 -8.07 -16.59
N GLY A 163 29.97 -8.04 -15.39
CA GLY A 163 30.26 -6.81 -14.66
C GLY A 163 29.04 -6.12 -14.04
N LYS A 164 27.86 -6.74 -14.09
CA LYS A 164 26.62 -6.23 -13.45
C LYS A 164 26.19 -7.13 -12.30
N ARG A 165 25.63 -6.54 -11.25
CA ARG A 165 25.01 -7.29 -10.15
C ARG A 165 23.85 -8.10 -10.70
N HIS A 166 23.86 -9.39 -10.40
CA HIS A 166 22.92 -10.36 -10.95
C HIS A 166 22.70 -11.49 -9.95
N GLY A 167 21.55 -12.16 -9.99
CA GLY A 167 21.24 -13.29 -9.11
C GLY A 167 21.18 -12.87 -7.65
N LYS A 168 21.69 -13.68 -6.73
CA LYS A 168 21.65 -13.47 -5.29
C LYS A 168 22.76 -12.49 -4.87
N GLY A 169 22.40 -11.51 -4.05
CA GLY A 169 23.42 -10.63 -3.48
C GLY A 169 22.90 -9.69 -2.42
N ARG A 170 23.85 -9.11 -1.71
CA ARG A 170 23.66 -8.10 -0.68
C ARG A 170 24.41 -6.83 -1.04
N ALA A 171 23.74 -5.69 -0.96
CA ALA A 171 24.34 -4.36 -1.10
C ALA A 171 24.21 -3.59 0.21
N ILE A 172 25.31 -3.04 0.70
CA ILE A 172 25.35 -2.04 1.77
C ILE A 172 25.56 -0.68 1.11
N PHE A 173 24.54 0.15 1.14
CA PHE A 173 24.56 1.47 0.50
C PHE A 173 25.34 2.49 1.36
N GLN A 174 25.66 3.64 0.75
CA GLN A 174 26.40 4.71 1.42
C GLN A 174 25.70 5.23 2.69
N ASP A 175 24.36 5.27 2.70
CA ASP A 175 23.52 5.66 3.85
C ASP A 175 23.37 4.54 4.90
N LYS A 176 24.12 3.44 4.73
CA LYS A 176 24.10 2.22 5.56
C LYS A 176 22.80 1.44 5.48
N SER A 177 21.86 1.79 4.60
CA SER A 177 20.77 0.87 4.27
C SER A 177 21.32 -0.38 3.58
N VAL A 178 20.59 -1.48 3.70
CA VAL A 178 21.00 -2.78 3.17
C VAL A 178 19.89 -3.39 2.34
N TYR A 179 20.20 -3.73 1.10
CA TYR A 179 19.38 -4.65 0.31
C TYR A 179 19.99 -6.05 0.36
N GLU A 180 19.17 -7.07 0.55
CA GLU A 180 19.53 -8.47 0.39
C GLU A 180 18.41 -9.16 -0.39
N GLY A 181 18.75 -9.74 -1.55
CA GLY A 181 17.75 -10.35 -2.42
C GLY A 181 18.29 -10.72 -3.78
N PHE A 182 17.38 -10.82 -4.75
CA PHE A 182 17.68 -11.08 -6.14
C PHE A 182 17.96 -9.78 -6.93
N TRP A 183 18.86 -9.87 -7.90
CA TRP A 183 19.36 -8.77 -8.72
C TRP A 183 19.27 -9.16 -10.20
N LYS A 184 18.88 -8.21 -11.04
CA LYS A 184 18.92 -8.37 -12.49
C LYS A 184 19.48 -7.11 -13.14
N ASN A 185 20.65 -7.25 -13.75
CA ASN A 185 21.32 -6.18 -14.50
C ASN A 185 21.43 -4.88 -13.68
N ASP A 186 22.01 -4.98 -12.49
CA ASP A 186 22.17 -3.89 -11.50
C ASP A 186 20.89 -3.36 -10.84
N ASN A 187 19.74 -3.99 -11.07
CA ASN A 187 18.50 -3.61 -10.42
C ASN A 187 18.08 -4.66 -9.38
N MET A 188 17.52 -4.20 -8.26
CA MET A 188 16.74 -5.06 -7.36
C MET A 188 15.52 -5.57 -8.16
N ASP A 189 15.45 -6.88 -8.38
CA ASP A 189 14.45 -7.53 -9.24
C ASP A 189 14.22 -8.98 -8.77
N GLY A 190 12.97 -9.32 -8.47
CA GLY A 190 12.60 -10.55 -7.76
C GLY A 190 12.46 -10.32 -6.26
N GLN A 191 12.47 -11.40 -5.48
CA GLN A 191 12.33 -11.35 -4.03
C GLN A 191 13.53 -10.68 -3.33
N GLY A 192 13.25 -9.90 -2.30
CA GLY A 192 14.31 -9.29 -1.51
C GLY A 192 13.79 -8.59 -0.28
N ARG A 193 14.72 -8.06 0.50
CA ARG A 193 14.44 -7.15 1.60
C ARG A 193 15.36 -5.93 1.55
N LEU A 194 14.78 -4.76 1.77
CA LEU A 194 15.49 -3.49 1.92
C LEU A 194 15.29 -3.01 3.35
N ILE A 195 16.37 -2.89 4.11
CA ILE A 195 16.39 -2.48 5.51
C ILE A 195 17.09 -1.13 5.63
N PHE A 196 16.42 -0.15 6.19
CA PHE A 196 16.98 1.17 6.47
C PHE A 196 17.66 1.20 7.84
N LEU A 197 18.62 2.11 8.02
CA LEU A 197 19.37 2.24 9.28
C LEU A 197 18.48 2.58 10.47
N ASN A 198 17.33 3.24 10.24
CA ASN A 198 16.36 3.55 11.29
C ASN A 198 15.51 2.34 11.72
N GLY A 199 15.67 1.18 11.08
CA GLY A 199 14.91 -0.04 11.37
C GLY A 199 13.61 -0.19 10.58
N ASP A 200 13.28 0.75 9.70
CA ASP A 200 12.21 0.55 8.72
C ASP A 200 12.68 -0.48 7.68
N TYR A 201 11.78 -1.32 7.19
CA TYR A 201 12.11 -2.26 6.14
C TYR A 201 10.93 -2.59 5.24
N TYR A 202 11.26 -3.05 4.04
CA TYR A 202 10.35 -3.72 3.13
C TYR A 202 10.91 -5.09 2.79
N GLU A 203 10.05 -6.11 2.80
CA GLU A 203 10.38 -7.46 2.36
C GLU A 203 9.30 -7.96 1.41
N GLY A 204 9.71 -8.40 0.22
CA GLY A 204 8.81 -8.85 -0.82
C GLY A 204 9.41 -8.68 -2.21
N GLU A 205 8.53 -8.57 -3.18
CA GLU A 205 8.92 -8.54 -4.58
C GLU A 205 9.38 -7.14 -5.02
N PHE A 206 10.43 -7.12 -5.84
CA PHE A 206 10.97 -5.94 -6.50
C PHE A 206 10.93 -6.09 -8.01
N LYS A 207 10.75 -4.97 -8.71
CA LYS A 207 10.94 -4.85 -10.15
C LYS A 207 11.63 -3.54 -10.47
N ASN A 208 12.76 -3.58 -11.18
CA ASN A 208 13.51 -2.37 -11.56
C ASN A 208 13.74 -1.39 -10.39
N ASN A 209 14.20 -1.91 -9.24
CA ASN A 209 14.44 -1.15 -8.00
C ASN A 209 13.19 -0.65 -7.24
N LYS A 210 12.00 -1.09 -7.61
CA LYS A 210 10.74 -0.67 -6.97
C LYS A 210 10.01 -1.83 -6.34
N ALA A 211 9.29 -1.60 -5.24
CA ALA A 211 8.35 -2.59 -4.73
C ALA A 211 7.27 -2.86 -5.78
N ASN A 212 7.11 -4.13 -6.12
CA ASN A 212 6.22 -4.57 -7.18
C ASN A 212 5.87 -6.04 -6.98
N GLY A 213 4.59 -6.38 -6.86
CA GLY A 213 4.13 -7.70 -6.43
C GLY A 213 3.73 -7.72 -4.96
N PHE A 214 3.71 -8.89 -4.33
CA PHE A 214 3.34 -9.01 -2.92
C PHE A 214 4.52 -8.63 -2.02
N GLY A 215 4.25 -7.91 -0.94
CA GLY A 215 5.28 -7.54 0.02
C GLY A 215 4.76 -6.88 1.28
N LYS A 216 5.63 -6.81 2.28
CA LYS A 216 5.38 -6.27 3.61
C LYS A 216 6.33 -5.14 3.93
N GLN A 217 5.77 -3.98 4.25
CA GLN A 217 6.50 -2.86 4.83
C GLN A 217 6.25 -2.82 6.33
N VAL A 218 7.31 -2.56 7.10
CA VAL A 218 7.23 -2.32 8.54
C VAL A 218 8.11 -1.11 8.87
N THR A 219 7.60 -0.23 9.72
CA THR A 219 8.38 0.90 10.26
C THR A 219 8.78 0.61 11.70
N SER A 220 9.89 1.21 12.11
CA SER A 220 10.37 1.27 13.50
C SER A 220 9.34 1.85 14.48
N LEU A 221 8.37 2.62 13.98
CA LEU A 221 7.29 3.23 14.76
C LEU A 221 6.06 2.34 14.92
N GLY A 222 6.07 1.11 14.39
CA GLY A 222 4.98 0.13 14.55
C GLY A 222 3.90 0.16 13.47
N TYR A 223 4.01 1.06 12.48
CA TYR A 223 3.19 0.95 11.26
C TYR A 223 3.63 -0.24 10.42
N SER A 224 2.68 -0.97 9.85
CA SER A 224 2.96 -1.98 8.82
C SER A 224 1.88 -2.00 7.73
N TYR A 225 2.28 -2.36 6.52
CA TYR A 225 1.40 -2.73 5.43
C TYR A 225 1.84 -4.06 4.84
N GLU A 226 0.89 -4.93 4.53
CA GLU A 226 1.10 -6.22 3.88
C GLU A 226 0.06 -6.39 2.77
N GLY A 227 0.52 -6.54 1.52
CA GLY A 227 -0.38 -6.61 0.37
C GLY A 227 0.38 -6.48 -0.94
N ASN A 228 -0.35 -6.19 -2.03
CA ASN A 228 0.30 -5.99 -3.33
C ASN A 228 0.82 -4.56 -3.48
N TRP A 229 1.83 -4.43 -4.33
CA TRP A 229 2.53 -3.21 -4.66
C TRP A 229 2.68 -3.09 -6.18
N VAL A 230 2.59 -1.86 -6.68
CA VAL A 230 2.92 -1.51 -8.07
C VAL A 230 3.71 -0.22 -8.05
N ASN A 231 4.97 -0.27 -8.49
CA ASN A 231 5.84 0.91 -8.59
C ASN A 231 5.91 1.72 -7.28
N ASP A 232 6.20 1.04 -6.16
CA ASP A 232 6.28 1.62 -4.80
C ASP A 232 4.94 2.06 -4.19
N LYS A 233 3.81 1.75 -4.83
CA LYS A 233 2.48 2.10 -4.31
C LYS A 233 1.66 0.87 -3.97
N GLN A 234 0.92 0.93 -2.86
CA GLN A 234 -0.02 -0.09 -2.44
C GLN A 234 -1.13 -0.26 -3.49
N GLN A 235 -1.46 -1.51 -3.80
CA GLN A 235 -2.41 -1.88 -4.84
C GLN A 235 -3.20 -3.12 -4.42
N GLY A 236 -4.46 -3.23 -4.87
CA GLY A 236 -5.28 -4.42 -4.63
C GLY A 236 -5.63 -4.59 -3.16
N GLU A 237 -5.88 -5.82 -2.72
CA GLU A 237 -6.16 -6.11 -1.31
C GLU A 237 -4.90 -5.96 -0.45
N GLY A 238 -5.06 -5.37 0.73
CA GLY A 238 -3.98 -5.19 1.70
C GLY A 238 -4.48 -5.12 3.15
N LEU A 239 -3.55 -5.36 4.06
CA LEU A 239 -3.71 -5.21 5.50
C LEU A 239 -2.75 -4.14 6.00
N GLU A 240 -3.29 -3.10 6.61
CA GLU A 240 -2.53 -2.02 7.24
C GLU A 240 -2.75 -2.07 8.75
N LYS A 241 -1.66 -1.93 9.52
CA LYS A 241 -1.68 -1.86 10.98
C LYS A 241 -0.97 -0.59 11.42
N PHE A 242 -1.60 0.14 12.33
CA PHE A 242 -1.10 1.38 12.87
C PHE A 242 -0.47 1.15 14.24
N SER A 243 0.37 2.10 14.66
CA SER A 243 1.11 2.04 15.93
C SER A 243 0.20 2.09 17.16
N ASP A 244 -0.99 2.68 17.04
CA ASP A 244 -1.99 2.78 18.11
C ASP A 244 -2.81 1.48 18.28
N GLY A 245 -2.61 0.48 17.40
CA GLY A 245 -3.39 -0.76 17.37
C GLY A 245 -4.60 -0.71 16.43
N THR A 246 -4.87 0.41 15.76
CA THR A 246 -5.85 0.47 14.67
C THR A 246 -5.39 -0.40 13.50
N ASN A 247 -6.33 -1.02 12.80
CA ASN A 247 -6.05 -1.88 11.64
C ASN A 247 -7.05 -1.57 10.54
N PHE A 248 -6.61 -1.65 9.29
CA PHE A 248 -7.44 -1.58 8.10
C PHE A 248 -7.21 -2.79 7.21
N LYS A 249 -8.29 -3.41 6.75
CA LYS A 249 -8.26 -4.45 5.72
C LYS A 249 -9.17 -4.04 4.58
N GLY A 250 -8.64 -4.02 3.36
CA GLY A 250 -9.44 -3.76 2.17
C GLY A 250 -8.59 -3.38 0.96
N LYS A 251 -9.25 -2.74 -0.01
CA LYS A 251 -8.64 -2.45 -1.30
C LYS A 251 -7.90 -1.11 -1.35
N PHE A 252 -6.80 -1.11 -2.09
CA PHE A 252 -5.92 0.01 -2.37
C PHE A 252 -5.80 0.23 -3.87
N VAL A 253 -5.73 1.51 -4.28
CA VAL A 253 -5.37 1.93 -5.64
C VAL A 253 -4.42 3.12 -5.51
N ASP A 254 -3.22 3.00 -6.07
CA ASP A 254 -2.20 4.06 -6.04
C ASP A 254 -1.89 4.58 -4.62
N GLY A 255 -1.89 3.70 -3.61
CA GLY A 255 -1.67 4.08 -2.20
C GLY A 255 -2.90 4.63 -1.47
N ASN A 256 -4.06 4.72 -2.12
CA ASN A 256 -5.29 5.19 -1.49
C ASN A 256 -6.25 4.02 -1.23
N LYS A 257 -6.82 3.98 -0.02
CA LYS A 257 -7.89 3.05 0.34
C LYS A 257 -9.13 3.39 -0.48
N THR A 258 -9.74 2.37 -1.08
CA THR A 258 -10.91 2.50 -1.96
C THR A 258 -11.75 1.23 -1.95
N GLY A 259 -13.01 1.29 -2.38
CA GLY A 259 -13.89 0.13 -2.45
C GLY A 259 -14.39 -0.30 -1.07
N GLN A 260 -14.63 -1.60 -0.89
CA GLN A 260 -15.05 -2.15 0.41
C GLN A 260 -13.85 -2.31 1.32
N GLY A 261 -14.02 -2.00 2.61
CA GLY A 261 -12.99 -2.24 3.61
C GLY A 261 -13.53 -2.24 5.03
N GLU A 262 -12.68 -2.66 5.95
CA GLU A 262 -12.96 -2.80 7.37
C GLU A 262 -11.87 -2.11 8.18
N PHE A 263 -12.26 -1.18 9.06
CA PHE A 263 -11.41 -0.64 10.11
C PHE A 263 -11.78 -1.28 11.44
N VAL A 264 -10.76 -1.68 12.19
CA VAL A 264 -10.86 -2.02 13.61
C VAL A 264 -9.98 -1.03 14.36
N PHE A 265 -10.59 -0.14 15.12
CA PHE A 265 -9.90 0.93 15.82
C PHE A 265 -9.36 0.47 17.17
N SER A 266 -8.38 1.22 17.68
CA SER A 266 -7.75 0.98 18.98
C SER A 266 -8.71 1.07 20.18
N ASP A 267 -9.79 1.86 20.05
CA ASP A 267 -10.86 1.95 21.05
C ASP A 267 -11.87 0.79 20.98
N GLY A 268 -11.70 -0.15 20.04
CA GLY A 268 -12.59 -1.29 19.81
C GLY A 268 -13.75 -1.00 18.86
N SER A 269 -13.91 0.24 18.40
CA SER A 269 -14.91 0.58 17.38
C SER A 269 -14.56 -0.06 16.04
N LYS A 270 -15.57 -0.27 15.19
CA LYS A 270 -15.39 -0.94 13.90
C LYS A 270 -16.20 -0.27 12.81
N TYR A 271 -15.58 0.02 11.68
CA TYR A 271 -16.26 0.43 10.47
C TYR A 271 -16.16 -0.68 9.42
N LYS A 272 -17.27 -0.97 8.74
CA LYS A 272 -17.29 -1.85 7.56
C LYS A 272 -18.15 -1.22 6.48
N GLY A 273 -17.56 -0.91 5.34
CA GLY A 273 -18.31 -0.29 4.25
C GLY A 273 -17.44 0.26 3.13
N SER A 274 -18.05 1.12 2.33
CA SER A 274 -17.41 1.75 1.19
C SER A 274 -16.45 2.88 1.62
N ILE A 275 -15.31 2.95 0.94
CA ILE A 275 -14.24 3.90 1.17
C ILE A 275 -13.85 4.49 -0.18
N VAL A 276 -13.59 5.79 -0.22
CA VAL A 276 -13.10 6.49 -1.40
C VAL A 276 -12.03 7.48 -0.95
N ASN A 277 -10.85 7.41 -1.57
CA ASN A 277 -9.72 8.30 -1.28
C ASN A 277 -9.42 8.43 0.22
N ASN A 278 -9.30 7.27 0.90
CA ASN A 278 -9.05 7.17 2.34
C ASN A 278 -10.18 7.67 3.26
N LYS A 279 -11.39 7.91 2.75
CA LYS A 279 -12.53 8.36 3.57
C LYS A 279 -13.75 7.45 3.45
N PHE A 280 -14.50 7.28 4.52
CA PHE A 280 -15.80 6.60 4.49
C PHE A 280 -16.74 7.36 3.57
N ASN A 281 -17.29 6.65 2.59
CA ASN A 281 -18.15 7.20 1.56
C ASN A 281 -19.09 6.12 1.04
N GLY A 282 -20.36 6.43 0.81
CA GLY A 282 -21.37 5.46 0.37
C GLY A 282 -21.93 4.66 1.55
N LYS A 283 -22.34 3.41 1.33
CA LYS A 283 -22.96 2.59 2.39
C LYS A 283 -21.89 2.02 3.34
N GLY A 284 -22.17 2.08 4.64
CA GLY A 284 -21.30 1.51 5.65
C GLY A 284 -21.96 1.40 7.01
N GLN A 285 -21.41 0.50 7.82
CA GLN A 285 -21.83 0.26 9.19
C GLN A 285 -20.70 0.62 10.15
N PHE A 286 -21.03 1.35 11.21
CA PHE A 286 -20.11 1.68 12.29
C PHE A 286 -20.65 1.14 13.60
N ASN A 287 -19.85 0.31 14.28
CA ASN A 287 -20.15 -0.27 15.58
C ASN A 287 -19.28 0.42 16.62
N PHE A 288 -19.92 1.01 17.64
CA PHE A 288 -19.24 1.71 18.72
C PHE A 288 -18.90 0.74 19.87
N PRO A 289 -17.89 1.03 20.70
CA PRO A 289 -17.49 0.16 21.80
C PRO A 289 -18.56 0.01 22.88
N ASP A 290 -19.42 1.03 23.02
CA ASP A 290 -20.55 1.04 23.97
C ASP A 290 -21.82 0.35 23.43
N GLY A 291 -21.72 -0.33 22.29
CA GLY A 291 -22.84 -1.06 21.69
C GLY A 291 -23.78 -0.22 20.84
N ARG A 292 -23.55 1.10 20.72
CA ARG A 292 -24.23 1.89 19.68
C ARG A 292 -23.83 1.39 18.30
N LYS A 293 -24.69 1.59 17.33
CA LYS A 293 -24.45 1.20 15.94
C LYS A 293 -25.10 2.18 14.98
N TYR A 294 -24.40 2.52 13.90
CA TYR A 294 -24.93 3.22 12.75
C TYR A 294 -24.85 2.32 11.52
N ASP A 295 -25.90 2.27 10.73
CA ASP A 295 -25.96 1.58 9.44
C ASP A 295 -26.60 2.52 8.41
N GLY A 296 -25.82 3.03 7.47
CA GLY A 296 -26.32 4.09 6.60
C GLY A 296 -25.32 4.64 5.60
N GLN A 297 -25.64 5.83 5.10
CA GLN A 297 -24.85 6.54 4.11
C GLN A 297 -23.78 7.42 4.76
N TRP A 298 -22.60 7.40 4.16
CA TRP A 298 -21.42 8.14 4.57
C TRP A 298 -20.98 9.07 3.47
N LYS A 299 -20.45 10.22 3.84
CA LYS A 299 -19.76 11.15 2.96
C LYS A 299 -18.61 11.79 3.70
N ASP A 300 -17.40 11.68 3.15
CA ASP A 300 -16.20 12.29 3.71
C ASP A 300 -16.01 12.04 5.24
N ASN A 301 -16.20 10.79 5.69
CA ASN A 301 -16.14 10.35 7.09
C ASN A 301 -17.32 10.78 8.00
N GLN A 302 -18.36 11.38 7.44
CA GLN A 302 -19.54 11.84 8.18
C GLN A 302 -20.77 11.03 7.79
N MET A 303 -21.70 10.85 8.72
CA MET A 303 -23.05 10.35 8.42
C MET A 303 -23.76 11.42 7.57
N ASP A 304 -24.12 11.08 6.34
CA ASP A 304 -24.70 11.99 5.36
C ASP A 304 -25.57 11.18 4.39
N GLY A 305 -26.86 11.49 4.36
CA GLY A 305 -27.88 10.67 3.69
C GLY A 305 -28.71 9.85 4.68
N TYR A 306 -29.41 8.82 4.18
CA TYR A 306 -30.29 7.99 5.00
C TYR A 306 -29.50 6.97 5.83
N GLY A 307 -29.88 6.76 7.08
CA GLY A 307 -29.32 5.70 7.92
C GLY A 307 -30.09 5.46 9.21
N THR A 308 -29.81 4.31 9.83
CA THR A 308 -30.38 3.89 11.09
C THR A 308 -29.31 3.90 12.18
N PHE A 309 -29.57 4.59 13.29
CA PHE A 309 -28.71 4.62 14.46
C PHE A 309 -29.44 3.96 15.63
N THR A 310 -28.84 2.93 16.23
CA THR A 310 -29.41 2.16 17.33
C THR A 310 -28.58 2.30 18.59
N TRP A 311 -29.24 2.41 19.73
CA TRP A 311 -28.62 2.41 21.06
C TRP A 311 -28.96 1.13 21.82
N PRO A 312 -28.10 0.67 22.75
CA PRO A 312 -28.36 -0.53 23.55
C PRO A 312 -29.62 -0.48 24.43
N ASP A 313 -30.07 0.73 24.79
CA ASP A 313 -31.28 0.96 25.59
C ASP A 313 -32.58 0.92 24.78
N GLY A 314 -32.50 0.49 23.52
CA GLY A 314 -33.65 0.37 22.61
C GLY A 314 -34.00 1.65 21.89
N ARG A 315 -33.32 2.78 22.14
CA ARG A 315 -33.49 3.96 21.29
C ARG A 315 -33.07 3.63 19.86
N CYS A 316 -33.77 4.23 18.91
CA CYS A 316 -33.50 4.09 17.49
C CYS A 316 -33.80 5.40 16.78
N TYR A 317 -32.94 5.83 15.87
CA TYR A 317 -33.25 6.85 14.89
C TYR A 317 -33.16 6.23 13.51
N ASP A 318 -34.22 6.32 12.72
CA ASP A 318 -34.25 5.87 11.34
C ASP A 318 -34.65 7.05 10.45
N GLY A 319 -33.71 7.61 9.70
CA GLY A 319 -33.96 8.83 8.93
C GLY A 319 -32.72 9.45 8.31
N TYR A 320 -32.87 10.70 7.85
CA TYR A 320 -31.80 11.40 7.15
C TYR A 320 -30.80 12.07 8.11
N TYR A 321 -29.56 12.18 7.63
CA TYR A 321 -28.44 12.85 8.27
C TYR A 321 -27.81 13.86 7.31
N VAL A 322 -27.27 14.95 7.86
CA VAL A 322 -26.38 15.90 7.18
C VAL A 322 -25.26 16.25 8.14
N LYS A 323 -24.01 15.94 7.76
CA LYS A 323 -22.81 16.21 8.57
C LYS A 323 -22.95 15.75 10.02
N ASP A 324 -23.24 14.45 10.20
CA ASP A 324 -23.42 13.77 11.49
C ASP A 324 -24.67 14.18 12.29
N LYS A 325 -25.50 15.10 11.79
CA LYS A 325 -26.72 15.54 12.48
C LYS A 325 -27.96 14.97 11.83
N LYS A 326 -28.90 14.49 12.65
CA LYS A 326 -30.27 14.17 12.22
C LYS A 326 -30.87 15.37 11.50
N HIS A 327 -31.39 15.15 10.31
CA HIS A 327 -31.92 16.18 9.43
C HIS A 327 -33.04 15.62 8.56
N GLY A 328 -33.88 16.46 7.96
CA GLY A 328 -34.95 15.99 7.06
C GLY A 328 -36.01 15.18 7.81
N PHE A 329 -36.65 14.21 7.15
CA PHE A 329 -37.64 13.36 7.81
C PHE A 329 -36.97 12.19 8.54
N GLY A 330 -37.47 11.82 9.70
CA GLY A 330 -36.97 10.65 10.44
C GLY A 330 -37.85 10.25 11.62
N ASP A 331 -37.73 8.97 11.96
CA ASP A 331 -38.42 8.33 13.06
C ASP A 331 -37.45 8.14 14.22
N PHE A 332 -37.85 8.54 15.42
CA PHE A 332 -37.08 8.34 16.64
C PHE A 332 -37.90 7.59 17.67
N THR A 333 -37.45 6.38 17.99
CA THR A 333 -37.97 5.57 19.10
C THR A 333 -37.19 5.92 20.37
N TYR A 334 -37.92 6.30 21.41
CA TYR A 334 -37.39 6.59 22.74
C TYR A 334 -37.24 5.31 23.56
N ALA A 335 -36.43 5.35 24.62
CA ALA A 335 -36.17 4.19 25.48
C ALA A 335 -37.43 3.66 26.20
N ASP A 336 -38.44 4.52 26.41
CA ASP A 336 -39.71 4.13 27.01
C ASP A 336 -40.68 3.47 26.00
N GLY A 337 -40.29 3.35 24.73
CA GLY A 337 -41.09 2.83 23.63
C GLY A 337 -42.03 3.86 22.98
N SER A 338 -42.05 5.12 23.46
CA SER A 338 -42.69 6.20 22.71
C SER A 338 -41.89 6.51 21.44
N MET A 339 -42.49 7.22 20.49
CA MET A 339 -41.87 7.49 19.20
C MET A 339 -42.27 8.86 18.66
N TYR A 340 -41.33 9.53 17.99
CA TYR A 340 -41.57 10.73 17.19
C TYR A 340 -41.31 10.42 15.72
N LYS A 341 -42.25 10.75 14.84
CA LYS A 341 -42.09 10.69 13.38
C LYS A 341 -42.26 12.08 12.81
N GLY A 342 -41.25 12.66 12.18
CA GLY A 342 -41.39 14.02 11.67
C GLY A 342 -40.09 14.62 11.16
N HIS A 343 -40.09 15.95 11.03
CA HIS A 343 -38.92 16.66 10.53
C HIS A 343 -37.86 16.90 11.62
N TRP A 344 -36.61 16.95 11.18
CA TRP A 344 -35.42 17.17 11.99
C TRP A 344 -34.59 18.28 11.36
N ALA A 345 -34.04 19.15 12.20
CA ALA A 345 -33.10 20.19 11.81
C ALA A 345 -32.00 20.30 12.86
N ASP A 346 -30.73 20.29 12.43
CA ASP A 346 -29.55 20.36 13.29
C ASP A 346 -29.58 19.41 14.50
N GLY A 347 -30.04 18.18 14.28
CA GLY A 347 -30.10 17.14 15.32
C GLY A 347 -31.32 17.20 16.22
N LYS A 348 -32.26 18.11 15.99
CA LYS A 348 -33.44 18.37 16.85
C LYS A 348 -34.74 18.22 16.08
N GLU A 349 -35.80 17.78 16.76
CA GLU A 349 -37.16 17.74 16.21
C GLU A 349 -37.58 19.15 15.75
N HIS A 350 -38.18 19.23 14.56
CA HIS A 350 -38.53 20.49 13.92
C HIS A 350 -39.76 20.30 13.03
N GLY A 351 -40.48 21.39 12.70
CA GLY A 351 -41.61 21.36 11.79
C GLY A 351 -42.78 20.48 12.28
N GLN A 352 -43.54 19.94 11.33
CA GLN A 352 -44.67 19.04 11.62
C GLN A 352 -44.16 17.64 11.98
N GLY A 353 -44.86 16.97 12.91
CA GLY A 353 -44.60 15.58 13.24
C GLY A 353 -45.72 14.92 14.04
N THR A 354 -45.58 13.62 14.23
CA THR A 354 -46.51 12.77 14.95
C THR A 354 -45.79 12.12 16.13
N PHE A 355 -46.33 12.29 17.33
CA PHE A 355 -45.84 11.65 18.53
C PHE A 355 -46.75 10.47 18.90
N TYR A 356 -46.16 9.30 19.09
CA TYR A 356 -46.81 8.08 19.56
C TYR A 356 -46.38 7.83 21.00
N SER A 357 -47.34 7.65 21.89
CA SER A 357 -47.10 7.17 23.25
C SER A 357 -46.80 5.67 23.26
N LYS A 358 -46.26 5.17 24.38
CA LYS A 358 -46.04 3.73 24.61
C LYS A 358 -47.29 2.88 24.43
N SER A 359 -48.48 3.43 24.69
CA SER A 359 -49.76 2.72 24.53
C SER A 359 -50.31 2.74 23.10
N GLY A 360 -49.59 3.31 22.13
CA GLY A 360 -50.01 3.42 20.72
C GLY A 360 -50.90 4.63 20.40
N LEU A 361 -51.33 5.41 21.40
CA LEU A 361 -52.04 6.66 21.15
C LEU A 361 -51.11 7.68 20.50
N TYR A 362 -51.58 8.39 19.48
CA TYR A 362 -50.78 9.36 18.76
C TYR A 362 -51.43 10.74 18.61
N ARG A 363 -50.59 11.75 18.39
CA ARG A 363 -50.99 13.15 18.15
C ARG A 363 -50.03 13.84 17.19
N GLU A 364 -50.59 14.70 16.36
CA GLU A 364 -49.84 15.58 15.46
C GLU A 364 -49.57 16.92 16.13
N GLY A 365 -48.41 17.50 15.85
CA GLY A 365 -48.02 18.80 16.39
C GLY A 365 -46.93 19.49 15.58
N GLU A 366 -46.48 20.63 16.11
CA GLU A 366 -45.41 21.43 15.55
C GLU A 366 -44.26 21.55 16.56
N TRP A 367 -43.02 21.31 16.10
CA TRP A 367 -41.79 21.39 16.89
C TRP A 367 -40.86 22.48 16.36
N VAL A 368 -40.16 23.15 17.27
CA VAL A 368 -39.09 24.09 16.93
C VAL A 368 -37.92 23.85 17.88
N ASN A 369 -36.77 23.53 17.32
CA ASN A 369 -35.50 23.31 18.05
C ASN A 369 -35.64 22.28 19.19
N GLY A 370 -36.31 21.16 18.90
CA GLY A 370 -36.53 20.05 19.84
C GLY A 370 -37.67 20.28 20.83
N LYS A 371 -38.34 21.43 20.78
CA LYS A 371 -39.45 21.76 21.66
C LYS A 371 -40.76 21.74 20.89
N ARG A 372 -41.72 20.96 21.36
CA ARG A 372 -43.09 21.02 20.86
C ARG A 372 -43.70 22.39 21.19
N VAL A 373 -44.17 23.10 20.17
CA VAL A 373 -44.80 24.43 20.28
C VAL A 373 -46.31 24.31 20.40
N LYS A 374 -46.97 23.47 19.59
CA LYS A 374 -48.41 23.22 19.67
C LYS A 374 -48.78 21.81 19.22
N TRP A 375 -49.95 21.34 19.66
CA TRP A 375 -50.61 20.17 19.06
C TRP A 375 -51.59 20.65 17.99
N THR A 376 -51.64 19.96 16.87
CA THR A 376 -52.55 20.23 15.74
C THR A 376 -53.71 19.22 15.70
N SER A 377 -53.62 18.11 16.43
CA SER A 377 -54.70 17.14 16.57
C SER A 377 -55.01 16.72 18.02
N SER A 378 -56.20 16.15 18.22
CA SER A 378 -56.58 15.40 19.42
C SER A 378 -55.89 14.02 19.43
N TYR A 379 -55.97 13.30 20.56
CA TYR A 379 -55.50 11.92 20.59
C TYR A 379 -56.25 11.06 19.58
N GLN A 380 -55.48 10.25 18.86
CA GLN A 380 -55.95 9.27 17.90
C GLN A 380 -55.43 7.89 18.30
N THR A 381 -56.16 6.84 17.93
CA THR A 381 -55.75 5.44 18.04
C THR A 381 -55.37 4.95 16.65
N THR A 382 -54.35 4.11 16.56
CA THR A 382 -53.99 3.39 15.31
C THR A 382 -55.13 2.53 14.80
#